data_AF-A0A4R0JPC5-F1
#
_entry.id   AF-A0A4R0JPC5-F1
#
_cell.length_a   1.000
_cell.length_b   1.000
_cell.length_c   1.000
_cell.angle_alpha   90.00
_cell.angle_beta   90.00
_cell.angle_gamma   90.00
#
_symmetry.space_group_name_H-M   'P 1'
#
loop_
_entity.id
_entity.type
_entity.pdbx_description
1 polymer ?
#
loop_
_entity_poly.entity_id
_entity_poly.type
_entity_poly.pdbx_seq_one_letter_code
_entity_poly.pdbx_strand_id
1 'polypeptide(L)'
;MTEERATAGEFEQADWRVVDGGASAWYDAPSLSVGAELVARIAALTGGGGLPDVDLRAGGVRVRIARPLEDLTAADVELARGVSAAARELGLAADPAALQVVRLVIDAADAPSVKAFWQTTLAYEPVGADGLRDPLRRDPAVSFRGLDEPQPLRNRIHVDIGRDSAAVAAVRATLGQEPFGAYELTLADDEGNEADVVPGGELSTETADWLANFGGMAFYPTTSAEQAVGLVTAVARLADDGGVPVLVDVRPDGVTIDSGKDQWEDDDGAPRPAFVDLAAGIQKAAGELGLSADPTRLRFVQLGFDAVDVPAVRAFWTALLGYEHDPRQFLSDIYDPRRLNPVLFFQQLDPADEPRHHHRNRLHLELAVPQDQAQPRLEVALAAGGRLISNHQLADPQGNEVAIITDL
;
A
#
# COMPACT_ATOMS: atom_id res chain seq x y z
N MET A 1 11.53 6.86 -35.74
CA MET A 1 12.40 7.52 -34.75
C MET A 1 12.15 6.82 -33.45
N THR A 2 13.14 6.16 -32.88
CA THR A 2 13.09 5.69 -31.49
C THR A 2 13.06 6.93 -30.59
N GLU A 3 12.06 7.05 -29.73
CA GLU A 3 12.02 8.11 -28.72
C GLU A 3 13.27 8.00 -27.83
N GLU A 4 13.82 9.16 -27.45
CA GLU A 4 14.96 9.23 -26.55
C GLU A 4 14.51 8.84 -25.13
N ARG A 5 15.24 7.92 -24.51
CA ARG A 5 14.97 7.45 -23.15
C ARG A 5 15.35 8.52 -22.15
N ALA A 6 14.52 8.70 -21.13
CA ALA A 6 14.80 9.60 -20.03
C ALA A 6 15.79 8.97 -19.04
N THR A 7 16.49 9.83 -18.30
CA THR A 7 17.36 9.48 -17.18
C THR A 7 16.70 9.89 -15.86
N ALA A 8 17.07 9.24 -14.76
CA ALA A 8 16.50 9.59 -13.46
C ALA A 8 16.78 11.05 -13.06
N GLY A 9 17.97 11.57 -13.41
CA GLY A 9 18.35 12.96 -13.20
C GLY A 9 17.47 13.99 -13.91
N GLU A 10 16.73 13.61 -14.97
CA GLU A 10 15.77 14.49 -15.63
C GLU A 10 14.47 14.65 -14.83
N PHE A 11 14.12 13.65 -14.02
CA PHE A 11 13.00 13.72 -13.07
C PHE A 11 13.40 14.37 -11.75
N GLU A 12 14.66 14.25 -11.31
CA GLU A 12 15.13 14.83 -10.03
C GLU A 12 15.14 16.38 -9.98
N GLN A 13 14.59 17.06 -10.98
CA GLN A 13 14.38 18.50 -10.95
C GLN A 13 13.29 18.87 -9.92
N ALA A 14 13.76 19.19 -8.72
CA ALA A 14 13.05 19.68 -7.53
C ALA A 14 11.93 18.78 -6.97
N ASP A 15 10.82 18.58 -7.70
CA ASP A 15 9.58 18.04 -7.16
C ASP A 15 9.49 16.50 -7.23
N TRP A 16 10.13 15.88 -8.24
CA TRP A 16 10.00 14.45 -8.52
C TRP A 16 11.24 13.66 -8.08
N ARG A 17 11.04 12.38 -7.76
CA ARG A 17 12.09 11.40 -7.49
C ARG A 17 11.78 10.09 -8.20
N VAL A 18 12.80 9.34 -8.57
CA VAL A 18 12.63 7.94 -8.97
C VAL A 18 12.67 7.10 -7.69
N VAL A 19 11.57 6.41 -7.39
CA VAL A 19 11.40 5.54 -6.23
C VAL A 19 10.54 4.35 -6.64
N ASP A 20 11.00 3.14 -6.30
CA ASP A 20 10.42 1.87 -6.72
C ASP A 20 10.32 1.73 -8.24
N GLY A 21 11.38 2.14 -8.94
CA GLY A 21 11.51 2.02 -10.39
C GLY A 21 10.65 2.97 -11.22
N GLY A 22 9.90 3.90 -10.60
CA GLY A 22 9.07 4.88 -11.31
C GLY A 22 9.23 6.30 -10.79
N ALA A 23 8.89 7.30 -11.62
CA ALA A 23 8.92 8.70 -11.23
C ALA A 23 7.69 9.06 -10.40
N SER A 24 7.90 9.62 -9.21
CA SER A 24 6.84 10.03 -8.28
C SER A 24 7.07 11.46 -7.75
N ALA A 25 5.97 12.16 -7.44
CA ALA A 25 5.97 13.41 -6.69
C ALA A 25 4.85 13.41 -5.65
N TRP A 26 5.09 14.08 -4.53
CA TRP A 26 4.07 14.36 -3.51
C TRP A 26 3.86 15.87 -3.42
N TYR A 27 2.60 16.30 -3.40
CA TYR A 27 2.20 17.70 -3.20
C TYR A 27 1.27 17.83 -2.01
N ASP A 28 1.62 18.66 -1.04
CA ASP A 28 0.76 18.96 0.10
C ASP A 28 -0.48 19.73 -0.35
N ALA A 29 -1.65 19.29 0.10
CA ALA A 29 -2.93 19.90 -0.20
C ALA A 29 -3.75 20.10 1.09
N PRO A 30 -4.45 21.24 1.23
CA PRO A 30 -5.18 21.55 2.46
C PRO A 30 -6.53 20.83 2.59
N SER A 31 -6.98 20.13 1.54
CA SER A 31 -8.25 19.39 1.50
C SER A 31 -8.28 18.42 0.33
N LEU A 32 -9.20 17.45 0.36
CA LEU A 32 -9.42 16.54 -0.76
C LEU A 32 -9.86 17.29 -2.02
N SER A 33 -10.69 18.32 -1.89
CA SER A 33 -11.23 19.10 -3.01
C SER A 33 -10.15 19.85 -3.78
N VAL A 34 -9.18 20.44 -3.07
CA VAL A 34 -8.02 21.08 -3.72
C VAL A 34 -7.13 20.04 -4.42
N GLY A 35 -6.93 18.88 -3.79
CA GLY A 35 -6.20 17.78 -4.43
C GLY A 35 -6.93 17.23 -5.67
N ALA A 36 -8.26 17.13 -5.64
CA ALA A 36 -9.08 16.73 -6.78
C ALA A 36 -9.00 17.75 -7.94
N GLU A 37 -8.83 19.04 -7.67
CA GLU A 37 -8.56 20.03 -8.71
C GLU A 37 -7.23 19.74 -9.44
N LEU A 38 -6.18 19.31 -8.71
CA LEU A 38 -4.94 18.86 -9.34
C LEU A 38 -5.17 17.63 -10.22
N VAL A 39 -5.96 16.64 -9.77
CA VAL A 39 -6.33 15.46 -10.57
C VAL A 39 -7.00 15.88 -11.89
N ALA A 40 -7.92 16.84 -11.84
CA ALA A 40 -8.59 17.37 -13.04
C ALA A 40 -7.60 18.05 -14.00
N ARG A 41 -6.63 18.81 -13.49
CA ARG A 41 -5.56 19.43 -14.31
C ARG A 41 -4.65 18.38 -14.93
N ILE A 42 -4.31 17.32 -14.21
CA ILE A 42 -3.53 16.19 -14.74
C ILE A 42 -4.28 15.52 -15.91
N ALA A 43 -5.59 15.29 -15.77
CA ALA A 43 -6.41 14.74 -16.84
C ALA A 43 -6.40 15.61 -18.11
N ALA A 44 -6.38 16.93 -17.95
CA ALA A 44 -6.27 17.85 -19.08
C ALA A 44 -4.89 17.77 -19.78
N LEU A 45 -3.82 17.54 -19.02
CA LEU A 45 -2.45 17.39 -19.56
C LEU A 45 -2.28 16.10 -20.37
N THR A 46 -2.98 15.03 -20.02
CA THR A 46 -2.86 13.76 -20.75
C THR A 46 -3.65 13.73 -22.06
N GLY A 47 -4.53 14.71 -22.31
CA GLY A 47 -5.20 14.89 -23.61
C GLY A 47 -6.03 13.70 -24.10
N GLY A 48 -6.55 12.88 -23.18
CA GLY A 48 -7.25 11.62 -23.48
C GLY A 48 -6.36 10.37 -23.45
N GLY A 49 -5.05 10.53 -23.25
CA GLY A 49 -4.20 9.46 -22.74
C GLY A 49 -4.63 9.04 -21.33
N GLY A 50 -4.29 7.81 -20.94
CA GLY A 50 -4.56 7.29 -19.60
C GLY A 50 -3.95 8.17 -18.50
N LEU A 51 -4.63 8.28 -17.36
CA LEU A 51 -4.11 9.00 -16.20
C LEU A 51 -2.87 8.29 -15.64
N PRO A 52 -1.88 9.05 -15.12
CA PRO A 52 -0.89 8.46 -14.21
C PRO A 52 -1.60 7.92 -12.96
N ASP A 53 -0.88 7.14 -12.16
CA ASP A 53 -1.40 6.74 -10.86
C ASP A 53 -1.46 7.98 -9.97
N VAL A 54 -2.60 8.21 -9.33
CA VAL A 54 -2.76 9.30 -8.37
C VAL A 54 -3.32 8.76 -7.06
N ASP A 55 -2.70 9.13 -5.95
CA ASP A 55 -3.20 8.83 -4.61
C ASP A 55 -3.58 10.15 -3.94
N LEU A 56 -4.88 10.41 -3.82
CA LEU A 56 -5.44 11.59 -3.18
C LEU A 56 -5.73 11.26 -1.71
N ARG A 57 -5.24 12.13 -0.83
CA ARG A 57 -5.34 12.03 0.63
C ARG A 57 -5.78 13.37 1.19
N ALA A 58 -6.30 13.38 2.42
CA ALA A 58 -6.73 14.62 3.08
C ALA A 58 -5.62 15.67 3.17
N GLY A 59 -4.36 15.23 3.30
CA GLY A 59 -3.19 16.12 3.40
C GLY A 59 -2.40 16.33 2.10
N GLY A 60 -2.76 15.71 0.98
CA GLY A 60 -1.96 15.84 -0.24
C GLY A 60 -2.26 14.84 -1.35
N VAL A 61 -1.46 14.94 -2.40
CA VAL A 61 -1.59 14.16 -3.64
C VAL A 61 -0.25 13.54 -4.01
N ARG A 62 -0.18 12.21 -4.10
CA ARG A 62 0.92 11.52 -4.78
C ARG A 62 0.57 11.37 -6.26
N VAL A 63 1.48 11.70 -7.15
CA VAL A 63 1.39 11.38 -8.59
C VAL A 63 2.54 10.48 -8.96
N ARG A 64 2.27 9.38 -9.66
CA ARG A 64 3.27 8.42 -10.12
C ARG A 64 3.11 8.08 -11.60
N ILE A 65 4.19 8.24 -12.35
CA ILE A 65 4.32 7.69 -13.70
C ILE A 65 4.83 6.24 -13.53
N ALA A 66 3.88 5.31 -13.41
CA ALA A 66 4.12 3.95 -12.93
C ALA A 66 4.64 2.98 -14.01
N ARG A 67 5.86 3.23 -14.50
CA ARG A 67 6.59 2.30 -15.38
C ARG A 67 8.09 2.31 -15.04
N PRO A 68 8.84 1.23 -15.38
CA PRO A 68 10.26 1.14 -15.11
C PRO A 68 11.05 2.31 -15.68
N LEU A 69 12.12 2.71 -15.01
CA LEU A 69 12.99 3.82 -15.41
C LEU A 69 13.51 3.64 -16.85
N GLU A 70 13.84 2.42 -17.25
CA GLU A 70 14.30 2.09 -18.60
C GLU A 70 13.25 2.32 -19.71
N ASP A 71 11.97 2.45 -19.33
CA ASP A 71 10.82 2.68 -20.19
C ASP A 71 10.30 4.13 -20.14
N LEU A 72 10.88 4.98 -19.29
CA LEU A 72 10.52 6.40 -19.23
C LEU A 72 11.08 7.16 -20.44
N THR A 73 10.27 8.06 -20.99
CA THR A 73 10.61 8.84 -22.19
C THR A 73 10.60 10.34 -21.92
N ALA A 74 11.06 11.13 -22.89
CA ALA A 74 10.94 12.58 -22.84
C ALA A 74 9.49 13.07 -22.64
N ALA A 75 8.48 12.33 -23.13
CA ALA A 75 7.07 12.69 -22.91
C ALA A 75 6.65 12.55 -21.44
N ASP A 76 7.21 11.58 -20.71
CA ASP A 76 6.98 11.42 -19.28
C ASP A 76 7.62 12.55 -18.48
N VAL A 77 8.79 13.02 -18.90
CA VAL A 77 9.45 14.20 -18.31
C VAL A 77 8.61 15.46 -18.54
N GLU A 78 8.07 15.66 -19.74
CA GLU A 78 7.17 16.79 -20.02
C GLU A 78 5.86 16.71 -19.22
N LEU A 79 5.28 15.51 -19.06
CA LEU A 79 4.14 15.30 -18.18
C LEU A 79 4.47 15.70 -16.75
N ALA A 80 5.59 15.21 -16.20
CA ALA A 80 6.04 15.53 -14.84
C ALA A 80 6.19 17.06 -14.64
N ARG A 81 6.81 17.76 -15.60
CA ARG A 81 6.93 19.23 -15.60
C ARG A 81 5.56 19.93 -15.63
N GLY A 82 4.64 19.45 -16.45
CA GLY A 82 3.28 19.96 -16.53
C GLY A 82 2.53 19.81 -15.21
N VAL A 83 2.65 18.66 -14.54
CA VAL A 83 2.05 18.42 -13.22
C VAL A 83 2.64 19.36 -12.17
N SER A 84 3.96 19.51 -12.11
CA SER A 84 4.62 20.46 -11.21
C SER A 84 4.15 21.91 -11.43
N ALA A 85 3.95 22.31 -12.68
CA ALA A 85 3.40 23.63 -12.99
C ALA A 85 1.96 23.79 -12.51
N ALA A 86 1.10 22.80 -12.76
CA ALA A 86 -0.29 22.79 -12.32
C ALA A 86 -0.41 22.83 -10.78
N ALA A 87 0.41 22.05 -10.08
CA ALA A 87 0.47 22.07 -8.61
C ALA A 87 0.88 23.46 -8.08
N ARG A 88 1.87 24.09 -8.69
CA ARG A 88 2.31 25.44 -8.32
C ARG A 88 1.24 26.52 -8.55
N GLU A 89 0.49 26.41 -9.64
CA GLU A 89 -0.65 27.31 -9.92
C GLU A 89 -1.77 27.19 -8.88
N LEU A 90 -1.92 26.01 -8.28
CA LEU A 90 -2.83 25.75 -7.16
C LEU A 90 -2.24 26.14 -5.79
N GLY A 91 -0.98 26.58 -5.75
CA GLY A 91 -0.27 26.91 -4.51
C GLY A 91 0.15 25.69 -3.69
N LEU A 92 0.22 24.50 -4.29
CA LEU A 92 0.62 23.27 -3.62
C LEU A 92 2.14 23.18 -3.55
N ALA A 93 2.66 22.83 -2.38
CA ALA A 93 4.08 22.65 -2.15
C ALA A 93 4.47 21.19 -2.38
N ALA A 94 5.55 20.95 -3.11
CA ALA A 94 6.11 19.61 -3.23
C ALA A 94 6.90 19.24 -1.96
N ASP A 95 6.77 17.99 -1.50
CA ASP A 95 7.63 17.39 -0.47
C ASP A 95 8.26 16.10 -1.02
N PRO A 96 9.43 16.19 -1.67
CA PRO A 96 10.09 15.03 -2.23
C PRO A 96 10.57 14.02 -1.18
N ALA A 97 10.80 14.45 0.06
CA ALA A 97 11.25 13.59 1.15
C ALA A 97 10.13 12.70 1.71
N ALA A 98 8.87 13.03 1.39
CA ALA A 98 7.69 12.22 1.73
C ALA A 98 7.66 10.86 1.03
N LEU A 99 8.35 10.72 -0.10
CA LEU A 99 8.25 9.54 -0.95
C LEU A 99 8.96 8.35 -0.31
N GLN A 100 8.23 7.25 -0.17
CA GLN A 100 8.76 5.94 0.20
C GLN A 100 7.82 4.84 -0.28
N VAL A 101 8.37 3.66 -0.55
CA VAL A 101 7.60 2.45 -0.87
C VAL A 101 8.14 1.28 -0.05
N VAL A 102 7.27 0.60 0.67
CA VAL A 102 7.57 -0.66 1.37
C VAL A 102 7.24 -1.83 0.46
N ARG A 103 8.20 -2.75 0.31
CA ARG A 103 8.03 -4.03 -0.41
C ARG A 103 8.22 -5.20 0.54
N LEU A 104 7.57 -6.31 0.24
CA LEU A 104 7.78 -7.58 0.92
C LEU A 104 8.73 -8.46 0.09
N VAL A 105 9.67 -9.10 0.76
CA VAL A 105 10.55 -10.10 0.16
C VAL A 105 10.33 -11.42 0.88
N ILE A 106 10.26 -12.49 0.09
CA ILE A 106 10.09 -13.86 0.57
C ILE A 106 11.26 -14.69 0.05
N ASP A 107 12.16 -15.07 0.95
CA ASP A 107 13.22 -16.03 0.67
C ASP A 107 12.60 -17.44 0.61
N ALA A 108 12.86 -18.17 -0.48
CA ALA A 108 12.28 -19.47 -0.75
C ALA A 108 13.30 -20.42 -1.42
N ALA A 109 13.33 -21.66 -0.95
CA ALA A 109 14.08 -22.75 -1.58
C ALA A 109 13.37 -23.26 -2.86
N ASP A 110 12.04 -23.29 -2.86
CA ASP A 110 11.17 -23.52 -4.01
C ASP A 110 10.33 -22.26 -4.32
N ALA A 111 11.01 -21.24 -4.85
CA ALA A 111 10.40 -19.96 -5.21
C ALA A 111 9.19 -20.11 -6.16
N PRO A 112 9.18 -20.99 -7.18
CA PRO A 112 7.99 -21.22 -8.00
C PRO A 112 6.76 -21.68 -7.20
N SER A 113 6.91 -22.64 -6.28
CA SER A 113 5.76 -23.12 -5.49
C SER A 113 5.25 -22.06 -4.53
N VAL A 114 6.16 -21.42 -3.79
CA VAL A 114 5.86 -20.32 -2.87
C VAL A 114 5.16 -19.18 -3.63
N LYS A 115 5.71 -18.74 -4.78
CA LYS A 115 5.09 -17.68 -5.59
C LYS A 115 3.67 -18.03 -6.03
N ALA A 116 3.39 -19.28 -6.40
CA ALA A 116 2.05 -19.70 -6.82
C ALA A 116 1.03 -19.55 -5.68
N PHE A 117 1.39 -19.93 -4.44
CA PHE A 117 0.56 -19.71 -3.26
C PHE A 117 0.24 -18.23 -3.06
N TRP A 118 1.28 -17.38 -3.00
CA TRP A 118 1.12 -15.95 -2.76
C TRP A 118 0.35 -15.24 -3.88
N GLN A 119 0.51 -15.70 -5.13
CA GLN A 119 -0.29 -15.21 -6.25
C GLN A 119 -1.78 -15.51 -6.06
N THR A 120 -2.13 -16.72 -5.60
CA THR A 120 -3.52 -17.09 -5.34
C THR A 120 -4.12 -16.31 -4.18
N THR A 121 -3.44 -16.24 -3.03
CA THR A 121 -3.97 -15.59 -1.82
C THR A 121 -4.15 -14.08 -2.02
N LEU A 122 -3.15 -13.40 -2.59
CA LEU A 122 -3.18 -11.96 -2.85
C LEU A 122 -3.99 -11.57 -4.10
N ALA A 123 -4.22 -12.53 -5.02
CA ALA A 123 -4.70 -12.28 -6.38
C ALA A 123 -3.87 -11.21 -7.13
N TYR A 124 -2.55 -11.31 -6.98
CA TYR A 124 -1.60 -10.41 -7.63
C TYR A 124 -1.23 -10.86 -9.04
N GLU A 125 -0.70 -9.92 -9.82
CA GLU A 125 -0.18 -10.17 -11.16
C GLU A 125 1.33 -10.47 -11.13
N PRO A 126 1.81 -11.47 -11.89
CA PRO A 126 3.24 -11.69 -12.06
C PRO A 126 3.94 -10.49 -12.72
N VAL A 127 5.08 -10.09 -12.16
CA VAL A 127 6.00 -9.11 -12.73
C VAL A 127 7.38 -9.73 -12.81
N GLY A 128 7.90 -9.88 -14.03
CA GLY A 128 9.15 -10.61 -14.26
C GLY A 128 9.10 -12.07 -13.78
N ALA A 129 10.27 -12.67 -13.63
CA ALA A 129 10.39 -14.05 -13.14
C ALA A 129 10.03 -14.16 -11.65
N ASP A 130 10.45 -13.18 -10.85
CA ASP A 130 10.53 -13.31 -9.39
C ASP A 130 9.65 -12.32 -8.62
N GLY A 131 8.69 -11.66 -9.29
CA GLY A 131 7.83 -10.65 -8.67
C GLY A 131 6.34 -10.93 -8.80
N LEU A 132 5.58 -10.38 -7.85
CA LEU A 132 4.14 -10.21 -7.86
C LEU A 132 3.80 -8.76 -7.51
N ARG A 133 2.77 -8.20 -8.15
CA ARG A 133 2.32 -6.83 -7.89
C ARG A 133 0.80 -6.79 -7.79
N ASP A 134 0.30 -5.95 -6.88
CA ASP A 134 -1.11 -5.61 -6.81
C ASP A 134 -1.58 -5.00 -8.15
N PRO A 135 -2.63 -5.54 -8.79
CA PRO A 135 -3.22 -4.96 -9.99
C PRO A 135 -3.66 -3.50 -9.80
N LEU A 136 -4.09 -3.13 -8.59
CA LEU A 136 -4.45 -1.76 -8.22
C LEU A 136 -3.25 -0.91 -7.79
N ARG A 137 -2.04 -1.49 -7.69
CA ARG A 137 -0.80 -0.80 -7.31
C ARG A 137 -0.96 0.03 -6.03
N ARG A 138 -1.63 -0.53 -5.04
CA ARG A 138 -1.93 0.07 -3.75
C ARG A 138 -1.15 -0.61 -2.63
N ASP A 139 -1.21 -1.94 -2.60
CA ASP A 139 -0.57 -2.75 -1.57
C ASP A 139 0.87 -3.15 -1.97
N PRO A 140 1.73 -3.56 -1.00
CA PRO A 140 3.14 -3.87 -1.26
C PRO A 140 3.35 -4.85 -2.40
N ALA A 141 4.32 -4.56 -3.28
CA ALA A 141 4.84 -5.57 -4.19
C ALA A 141 5.59 -6.67 -3.42
N VAL A 142 5.52 -7.90 -3.94
CA VAL A 142 6.18 -9.07 -3.35
C VAL A 142 7.25 -9.58 -4.31
N SER A 143 8.45 -9.83 -3.80
CA SER A 143 9.53 -10.47 -4.57
C SER A 143 10.01 -11.75 -3.89
N PHE A 144 10.46 -12.70 -4.70
CA PHE A 144 10.93 -14.01 -4.25
C PHE A 144 12.42 -14.14 -4.48
N ARG A 145 13.16 -14.57 -3.46
CA ARG A 145 14.62 -14.74 -3.55
C ARG A 145 15.00 -16.18 -3.25
N GLY A 146 16.01 -16.66 -3.96
CA GLY A 146 16.51 -18.01 -3.77
C GLY A 146 17.14 -18.19 -2.38
N LEU A 147 16.76 -19.27 -1.72
CA LEU A 147 17.37 -19.74 -0.48
C LEU A 147 18.03 -21.10 -0.73
N ASP A 148 19.28 -21.27 -0.28
CA ASP A 148 20.04 -22.50 -0.55
C ASP A 148 19.47 -23.73 0.19
N GLU A 149 18.93 -23.56 1.39
CA GLU A 149 18.36 -24.64 2.21
C GLU A 149 17.02 -24.22 2.84
N PRO A 150 16.01 -25.11 2.87
CA PRO A 150 14.73 -24.82 3.52
C PRO A 150 14.90 -24.50 5.01
N GLN A 151 14.15 -23.51 5.50
CA GLN A 151 14.11 -23.16 6.92
C GLN A 151 12.75 -23.56 7.51
N PRO A 152 12.67 -24.61 8.36
CA PRO A 152 11.40 -25.20 8.75
C PRO A 152 10.67 -24.45 9.87
N LEU A 153 11.27 -23.42 10.47
CA LEU A 153 10.67 -22.68 11.57
C LEU A 153 9.68 -21.62 11.05
N ARG A 154 8.54 -21.50 11.74
CA ARG A 154 7.50 -20.48 11.49
C ARG A 154 8.10 -19.08 11.67
N ASN A 155 7.83 -18.20 10.71
CA ASN A 155 8.31 -16.81 10.76
C ASN A 155 7.75 -16.01 11.94
N ARG A 156 8.40 -14.87 12.18
CA ARG A 156 7.88 -13.79 13.01
C ARG A 156 7.19 -12.68 12.22
N ILE A 157 7.17 -12.78 10.89
CA ILE A 157 6.38 -11.91 10.02
C ILE A 157 5.35 -12.77 9.32
N HIS A 158 4.08 -12.33 9.35
CA HIS A 158 2.97 -12.92 8.61
C HIS A 158 2.17 -11.80 7.91
N VAL A 159 1.31 -12.19 6.97
CA VAL A 159 0.57 -11.26 6.12
C VAL A 159 -0.93 -11.47 6.30
N ASP A 160 -1.67 -10.44 6.67
CA ASP A 160 -3.13 -10.51 6.68
C ASP A 160 -3.66 -9.90 5.39
N ILE A 161 -4.63 -10.60 4.79
CA ILE A 161 -5.18 -10.29 3.48
C ILE A 161 -6.71 -10.25 3.62
N GLY A 162 -7.26 -9.06 3.80
CA GLY A 162 -8.70 -8.82 3.86
C GLY A 162 -9.33 -8.81 2.47
N ARG A 163 -10.25 -9.71 2.17
CA ARG A 163 -10.92 -9.84 0.85
C ARG A 163 -12.38 -10.21 1.01
N ASP A 164 -13.18 -10.00 -0.03
CA ASP A 164 -14.56 -10.49 -0.07
C ASP A 164 -14.66 -11.98 0.31
N SER A 165 -15.70 -12.33 1.07
CA SER A 165 -15.93 -13.68 1.58
C SER A 165 -15.94 -14.76 0.48
N ALA A 166 -16.49 -14.47 -0.70
CA ALA A 166 -16.49 -15.42 -1.82
C ALA A 166 -15.08 -15.61 -2.40
N ALA A 167 -14.26 -14.54 -2.43
CA ALA A 167 -12.86 -14.63 -2.82
C ALA A 167 -12.04 -15.47 -1.84
N VAL A 168 -12.27 -15.32 -0.52
CA VAL A 168 -11.63 -16.16 0.51
C VAL A 168 -11.99 -17.64 0.31
N ALA A 169 -13.26 -17.95 0.06
CA ALA A 169 -13.70 -19.32 -0.22
C ALA A 169 -13.04 -19.89 -1.48
N ALA A 170 -12.90 -19.09 -2.54
CA ALA A 170 -12.24 -19.49 -3.79
C ALA A 170 -10.74 -19.78 -3.60
N VAL A 171 -10.04 -18.99 -2.78
CA VAL A 171 -8.64 -19.22 -2.41
C VAL A 171 -8.50 -20.56 -1.71
N ARG A 172 -9.31 -20.83 -0.67
CA ARG A 172 -9.29 -22.10 0.07
C ARG A 172 -9.54 -23.30 -0.85
N ALA A 173 -10.54 -23.20 -1.73
CA ALA A 173 -10.86 -24.25 -2.69
C ALA A 173 -9.74 -24.51 -3.71
N THR A 174 -9.04 -23.45 -4.15
CA THR A 174 -7.94 -23.56 -5.11
C THR A 174 -6.69 -24.17 -4.49
N LEU A 175 -6.37 -23.80 -3.25
CA LEU A 175 -5.22 -24.33 -2.52
C LEU A 175 -5.47 -25.71 -1.93
N GLY A 176 -6.74 -26.10 -1.73
CA GLY A 176 -7.09 -27.38 -1.12
C GLY A 176 -6.62 -27.51 0.33
N GLN A 177 -6.41 -26.38 1.02
CA GLN A 177 -5.99 -26.31 2.41
C GLN A 177 -7.17 -25.96 3.31
N GLU A 178 -7.26 -26.64 4.45
CA GLU A 178 -8.09 -26.19 5.56
C GLU A 178 -7.32 -25.13 6.35
N PRO A 179 -7.96 -23.99 6.69
CA PRO A 179 -7.30 -22.99 7.49
C PRO A 179 -7.02 -23.51 8.91
N PHE A 180 -6.10 -22.84 9.60
CA PHE A 180 -5.75 -23.12 10.98
C PHE A 180 -5.57 -21.81 11.78
N GLY A 181 -5.04 -21.92 12.99
CA GLY A 181 -4.76 -20.78 13.87
C GLY A 181 -5.96 -20.43 14.75
N ALA A 182 -5.78 -19.47 15.66
CA ALA A 182 -6.78 -19.13 16.67
C ALA A 182 -8.13 -18.65 16.09
N TYR A 183 -8.11 -18.14 14.86
CA TYR A 183 -9.28 -17.62 14.16
C TYR A 183 -9.73 -18.49 12.97
N GLU A 184 -9.04 -19.61 12.70
CA GLU A 184 -9.31 -20.48 11.53
C GLU A 184 -9.28 -19.69 10.19
N LEU A 185 -8.26 -18.83 10.06
CA LEU A 185 -8.04 -17.96 8.89
C LEU A 185 -6.68 -18.22 8.21
N THR A 186 -5.74 -18.84 8.91
CA THR A 186 -4.35 -18.97 8.47
C THR A 186 -4.21 -20.05 7.41
N LEU A 187 -3.56 -19.72 6.31
CA LEU A 187 -3.06 -20.66 5.31
C LEU A 187 -1.53 -20.56 5.24
N ALA A 188 -0.86 -21.58 4.71
CA ALA A 188 0.59 -21.55 4.59
C ALA A 188 1.05 -22.01 3.20
N ASP A 189 2.13 -21.42 2.70
CA ASP A 189 2.81 -21.97 1.52
C ASP A 189 3.57 -23.26 1.87
N ASP A 190 4.17 -23.89 0.84
CA ASP A 190 4.91 -25.14 0.98
C ASP A 190 6.16 -25.03 1.89
N GLU A 191 6.58 -23.82 2.24
CA GLU A 191 7.70 -23.54 3.16
C GLU A 191 7.23 -23.00 4.52
N GLY A 192 5.92 -23.05 4.79
CA GLY A 192 5.34 -22.67 6.06
C GLY A 192 5.34 -21.16 6.32
N ASN A 193 5.45 -20.32 5.28
CA ASN A 193 5.16 -18.90 5.44
C ASN A 193 3.64 -18.70 5.51
N GLU A 194 3.18 -17.91 6.47
CA GLU A 194 1.76 -17.82 6.81
C GLU A 194 1.09 -16.57 6.24
N ALA A 195 -0.14 -16.76 5.78
CA ALA A 195 -1.05 -15.69 5.39
C ALA A 195 -2.43 -15.91 6.02
N ASP A 196 -2.92 -14.90 6.74
CA ASP A 196 -4.28 -14.88 7.25
C ASP A 196 -5.21 -14.32 6.17
N VAL A 197 -6.05 -15.17 5.59
CA VAL A 197 -6.99 -14.76 4.54
C VAL A 197 -8.34 -14.45 5.18
N VAL A 198 -8.57 -13.16 5.41
CA VAL A 198 -9.65 -12.65 6.26
C VAL A 198 -10.88 -12.32 5.42
N PRO A 199 -12.04 -12.95 5.69
CA PRO A 199 -13.27 -12.67 4.96
C PRO A 199 -13.85 -11.32 5.40
N GLY A 200 -13.90 -10.38 4.47
CA GLY A 200 -14.66 -9.16 4.56
C GLY A 200 -16.15 -9.39 4.30
N GLY A 201 -16.96 -8.44 4.74
CA GLY A 201 -18.41 -8.49 4.64
C GLY A 201 -19.00 -7.16 4.19
N GLU A 202 -20.33 -7.09 4.20
CA GLU A 202 -21.05 -5.85 3.90
C GLU A 202 -20.75 -4.79 4.97
N LEU A 203 -20.51 -3.55 4.54
CA LEU A 203 -20.35 -2.42 5.46
C LEU A 203 -21.68 -2.09 6.17
N SER A 204 -22.77 -1.99 5.41
CA SER A 204 -24.12 -1.73 5.90
C SER A 204 -25.16 -2.08 4.83
N THR A 205 -26.43 -2.20 5.21
CA THR A 205 -27.53 -2.46 4.27
C THR A 205 -27.80 -1.29 3.30
N GLU A 206 -27.28 -0.09 3.60
CA GLU A 206 -27.49 1.13 2.81
C GLU A 206 -26.35 1.40 1.81
N THR A 207 -25.27 0.63 1.89
CA THR A 207 -24.01 0.85 1.18
C THR A 207 -23.57 -0.42 0.45
N ALA A 208 -24.44 -0.94 -0.42
CA ALA A 208 -24.24 -2.22 -1.11
C ALA A 208 -22.95 -2.30 -1.96
N ASP A 209 -22.39 -1.15 -2.38
CA ASP A 209 -21.14 -1.09 -3.13
C ASP A 209 -19.89 -1.27 -2.25
N TRP A 210 -20.04 -1.21 -0.92
CA TRP A 210 -18.93 -1.10 0.03
C TRP A 210 -18.66 -2.41 0.77
N LEU A 211 -17.40 -2.80 0.79
CA LEU A 211 -16.86 -3.94 1.52
C LEU A 211 -16.19 -3.46 2.82
N ALA A 212 -16.50 -4.10 3.93
CA ALA A 212 -15.78 -4.00 5.20
C ALA A 212 -14.73 -5.12 5.27
N ASN A 213 -13.47 -4.79 4.96
CA ASN A 213 -12.33 -5.70 4.95
C ASN A 213 -11.11 -5.01 5.58
N PHE A 214 -11.18 -4.74 6.89
CA PHE A 214 -10.36 -3.78 7.65
C PHE A 214 -10.63 -2.32 7.27
N GLY A 215 -10.53 -1.98 5.99
CA GLY A 215 -11.05 -0.72 5.45
C GLY A 215 -12.54 -0.83 5.12
N GLY A 216 -13.21 0.31 5.00
CA GLY A 216 -14.48 0.43 4.30
C GLY A 216 -14.17 0.85 2.87
N MET A 217 -14.27 -0.09 1.92
CA MET A 217 -13.72 0.07 0.58
C MET A 217 -14.78 -0.06 -0.51
N ALA A 218 -14.65 0.74 -1.57
CA ALA A 218 -15.39 0.59 -2.82
C ALA A 218 -14.45 0.79 -4.02
N PHE A 219 -14.67 0.06 -5.11
CA PHE A 219 -13.95 0.26 -6.37
C PHE A 219 -14.93 0.44 -7.51
N TYR A 220 -14.75 1.52 -8.26
CA TYR A 220 -15.55 1.84 -9.43
C TYR A 220 -14.67 1.82 -10.69
N PRO A 221 -14.84 0.83 -11.58
CA PRO A 221 -14.16 0.81 -12.87
C PRO A 221 -14.54 2.02 -13.71
N THR A 222 -13.56 2.72 -14.28
CA THR A 222 -13.80 3.89 -15.13
C THR A 222 -13.26 3.66 -16.53
N THR A 223 -13.93 4.22 -17.54
CA THR A 223 -13.53 4.03 -18.95
C THR A 223 -12.87 5.26 -19.56
N SER A 224 -12.84 6.39 -18.84
CA SER A 224 -12.23 7.64 -19.29
C SER A 224 -11.72 8.47 -18.12
N ALA A 225 -10.75 9.35 -18.41
CA ALA A 225 -10.26 10.31 -17.44
C ALA A 225 -11.36 11.28 -16.97
N GLU A 226 -12.32 11.63 -17.84
CA GLU A 226 -13.48 12.47 -17.49
C GLU A 226 -14.35 11.79 -16.43
N GLN A 227 -14.65 10.50 -16.60
CA GLN A 227 -15.45 9.74 -15.65
C GLN A 227 -14.73 9.59 -14.30
N ALA A 228 -13.42 9.30 -14.32
CA ALA A 228 -12.60 9.24 -13.11
C ALA A 228 -12.54 10.58 -12.37
N VAL A 229 -12.28 11.69 -13.08
CA VAL A 229 -12.26 13.04 -12.50
C VAL A 229 -13.63 13.41 -11.91
N GLY A 230 -14.72 13.07 -12.60
CA GLY A 230 -16.08 13.29 -12.10
C GLY A 230 -16.32 12.62 -10.76
N LEU A 231 -15.96 11.33 -10.64
CA LEU A 231 -16.10 10.58 -9.39
C LEU A 231 -15.18 11.14 -8.29
N VAL A 232 -13.89 11.36 -8.59
CA VAL A 232 -12.92 11.90 -7.62
C VAL A 232 -13.38 13.26 -7.07
N THR A 233 -13.90 14.13 -7.93
CA THR A 233 -14.44 15.44 -7.52
C THR A 233 -15.64 15.30 -6.59
N ALA A 234 -16.56 14.38 -6.90
CA ALA A 234 -17.73 14.12 -6.08
C ALA A 234 -17.35 13.55 -4.70
N VAL A 235 -16.46 12.57 -4.67
CA VAL A 235 -15.92 11.96 -3.44
C VAL A 235 -15.25 13.02 -2.57
N ALA A 236 -14.33 13.80 -3.15
CA ALA A 236 -13.58 14.82 -2.44
C ALA A 236 -14.52 15.86 -1.79
N ARG A 237 -15.51 16.34 -2.53
CA ARG A 237 -16.49 17.29 -2.01
C ARG A 237 -17.33 16.70 -0.89
N LEU A 238 -17.88 15.48 -1.08
CA LEU A 238 -18.71 14.83 -0.06
C LEU A 238 -17.93 14.58 1.24
N ALA A 239 -16.67 14.15 1.11
CA ALA A 239 -15.76 13.90 2.23
C ALA A 239 -15.42 15.19 2.99
N ASP A 240 -15.05 16.27 2.28
CA ASP A 240 -14.74 17.57 2.89
C ASP A 240 -16.00 18.21 3.52
N ASP A 241 -17.15 18.20 2.82
CA ASP A 241 -18.43 18.73 3.33
C ASP A 241 -18.89 17.96 4.59
N GLY A 242 -18.63 16.65 4.64
CA GLY A 242 -18.95 15.78 5.79
C GLY A 242 -17.90 15.78 6.89
N GLY A 243 -16.69 16.32 6.65
CA GLY A 243 -15.57 16.25 7.58
C GLY A 243 -15.06 14.82 7.84
N VAL A 244 -15.26 13.91 6.89
CA VAL A 244 -14.89 12.49 7.01
C VAL A 244 -13.78 12.21 5.99
N PRO A 245 -12.51 12.03 6.44
CA PRO A 245 -11.41 11.78 5.51
C PRO A 245 -11.53 10.41 4.86
N VAL A 246 -11.15 10.33 3.59
CA VAL A 246 -11.03 9.08 2.82
C VAL A 246 -9.73 9.08 2.02
N LEU A 247 -9.32 7.89 1.63
CA LEU A 247 -8.23 7.61 0.71
C LEU A 247 -8.84 7.37 -0.67
N VAL A 248 -8.36 8.08 -1.69
CA VAL A 248 -8.84 7.91 -3.07
C VAL A 248 -7.67 7.57 -3.96
N ASP A 249 -7.69 6.39 -4.56
CA ASP A 249 -6.64 5.89 -5.44
C ASP A 249 -7.18 5.83 -6.87
N VAL A 250 -6.60 6.65 -7.76
CA VAL A 250 -6.96 6.72 -9.18
C VAL A 250 -5.94 5.93 -9.98
N ARG A 251 -6.44 4.98 -10.77
CA ARG A 251 -5.67 4.14 -11.69
C ARG A 251 -6.33 4.18 -13.07
N PRO A 252 -5.63 3.78 -14.15
CA PRO A 252 -6.24 3.65 -15.48
C PRO A 252 -7.50 2.78 -15.51
N ASP A 253 -7.59 1.79 -14.62
CA ASP A 253 -8.72 0.87 -14.57
C ASP A 253 -9.94 1.43 -13.81
N GLY A 254 -9.77 2.44 -12.95
CA GLY A 254 -10.83 2.89 -12.05
C GLY A 254 -10.38 3.68 -10.84
N VAL A 255 -11.35 3.96 -9.96
CA VAL A 255 -11.16 4.70 -8.71
C VAL A 255 -11.49 3.80 -7.53
N THR A 256 -10.52 3.62 -6.64
CA THR A 256 -10.72 2.96 -5.34
C THR A 256 -10.91 4.03 -4.27
N ILE A 257 -11.92 3.87 -3.41
CA ILE A 257 -12.15 4.67 -2.22
C ILE A 257 -12.00 3.76 -1.00
N ASP A 258 -11.31 4.22 0.02
CA ASP A 258 -11.08 3.49 1.28
C ASP A 258 -11.15 4.45 2.47
N SER A 259 -11.77 4.04 3.57
CA SER A 259 -11.72 4.78 4.84
C SER A 259 -10.33 4.79 5.48
N GLY A 260 -9.51 3.78 5.17
CA GLY A 260 -8.32 3.41 5.93
C GLY A 260 -8.68 2.47 7.07
N LYS A 261 -7.68 1.71 7.56
CA LYS A 261 -7.87 0.65 8.56
C LYS A 261 -8.77 1.10 9.72
N ASP A 262 -9.92 0.45 9.82
CA ASP A 262 -10.94 0.58 10.85
C ASP A 262 -11.50 2.00 11.03
N GLN A 263 -11.25 2.91 10.08
CA GLN A 263 -11.77 4.28 10.12
C GLN A 263 -13.23 4.36 9.63
N TRP A 264 -13.87 3.24 9.36
CA TRP A 264 -15.30 3.21 9.07
C TRP A 264 -16.14 2.87 10.30
N GLU A 265 -15.53 2.33 11.35
CA GLU A 265 -16.18 1.83 12.57
C GLU A 265 -15.93 2.69 13.81
N ASP A 266 -16.78 2.53 14.82
CA ASP A 266 -16.61 3.08 16.17
C ASP A 266 -15.84 2.11 17.08
N ASP A 267 -15.69 2.47 18.36
CA ASP A 267 -14.93 1.68 19.33
C ASP A 267 -15.57 0.30 19.63
N ASP A 268 -16.85 0.11 19.29
CA ASP A 268 -17.57 -1.16 19.44
C ASP A 268 -17.52 -2.01 18.13
N GLY A 269 -16.83 -1.52 17.09
CA GLY A 269 -16.76 -2.16 15.78
C GLY A 269 -18.02 -1.98 14.93
N ALA A 270 -18.92 -1.05 15.30
CA ALA A 270 -20.12 -0.76 14.52
C ALA A 270 -19.83 0.34 13.48
N PRO A 271 -20.45 0.30 12.29
CA PRO A 271 -20.28 1.35 11.29
C PRO A 271 -20.65 2.73 11.83
N ARG A 272 -19.76 3.71 11.69
CA ARG A 272 -20.03 5.10 12.10
C ARG A 272 -21.11 5.69 11.19
N PRO A 273 -22.19 6.30 11.74
CA PRO A 273 -23.25 6.90 10.92
C PRO A 273 -22.73 7.90 9.88
N ALA A 274 -21.78 8.76 10.25
CA ALA A 274 -21.19 9.74 9.34
C ALA A 274 -20.44 9.09 8.15
N PHE A 275 -19.81 7.92 8.37
CA PHE A 275 -19.16 7.20 7.29
C PHE A 275 -20.17 6.48 6.40
N VAL A 276 -21.24 5.90 6.97
CA VAL A 276 -22.33 5.30 6.20
C VAL A 276 -23.01 6.33 5.30
N ASP A 277 -23.30 7.53 5.83
CA ASP A 277 -23.88 8.64 5.06
C ASP A 277 -22.95 9.06 3.90
N LEU A 278 -21.64 9.17 4.15
CA LEU A 278 -20.65 9.46 3.12
C LEU A 278 -20.62 8.37 2.05
N ALA A 279 -20.53 7.11 2.45
CA ALA A 279 -20.46 5.95 1.57
C ALA A 279 -21.70 5.84 0.67
N ALA A 280 -22.90 6.06 1.22
CA ALA A 280 -24.16 6.10 0.47
C ALA A 280 -24.19 7.28 -0.52
N GLY A 281 -23.68 8.45 -0.11
CA GLY A 281 -23.55 9.62 -0.98
C GLY A 281 -22.61 9.38 -2.16
N ILE A 282 -21.45 8.75 -1.92
CA ILE A 282 -20.48 8.39 -2.95
C ILE A 282 -21.07 7.36 -3.92
N GLN A 283 -21.71 6.31 -3.41
CA GLN A 283 -22.39 5.31 -4.23
C GLN A 283 -23.45 5.94 -5.14
N LYS A 284 -24.25 6.87 -4.59
CA LYS A 284 -25.23 7.61 -5.38
C LYS A 284 -24.55 8.43 -6.50
N ALA A 285 -23.49 9.17 -6.17
CA ALA A 285 -22.75 9.96 -7.16
C ALA A 285 -22.11 9.08 -8.25
N ALA A 286 -21.57 7.93 -7.89
CA ALA A 286 -21.06 6.95 -8.84
C ALA A 286 -22.17 6.45 -9.78
N GLY A 287 -23.35 6.12 -9.24
CA GLY A 287 -24.51 5.74 -10.03
C GLY A 287 -25.00 6.83 -11.00
N GLU A 288 -24.98 8.11 -10.58
CA GLU A 288 -25.29 9.26 -11.45
C GLU A 288 -24.28 9.43 -12.61
N LEU A 289 -23.04 8.96 -12.42
CA LEU A 289 -21.99 8.88 -13.45
C LEU A 289 -22.04 7.57 -14.27
N GLY A 290 -23.04 6.73 -14.05
CA GLY A 290 -23.21 5.44 -14.74
C GLY A 290 -22.18 4.38 -14.34
N LEU A 291 -21.56 4.53 -13.16
CA LEU A 291 -20.60 3.56 -12.61
C LEU A 291 -21.32 2.48 -11.81
N SER A 292 -20.72 1.30 -11.75
CA SER A 292 -21.16 0.20 -10.89
C SER A 292 -19.94 -0.34 -10.16
N ALA A 293 -20.07 -0.64 -8.88
CA ALA A 293 -18.95 -1.14 -8.10
C ALA A 293 -18.52 -2.53 -8.57
N ASP A 294 -17.21 -2.78 -8.51
CA ASP A 294 -16.62 -4.11 -8.68
C ASP A 294 -15.84 -4.48 -7.40
N PRO A 295 -16.46 -5.22 -6.47
CA PRO A 295 -15.81 -5.58 -5.22
C PRO A 295 -14.73 -6.65 -5.40
N THR A 296 -14.67 -7.33 -6.55
CA THR A 296 -13.76 -8.49 -6.75
C THR A 296 -12.29 -8.09 -6.78
N ARG A 297 -12.00 -6.80 -7.04
CA ARG A 297 -10.66 -6.24 -7.03
C ARG A 297 -10.20 -5.73 -5.67
N LEU A 298 -11.12 -5.57 -4.72
CA LEU A 298 -10.82 -5.03 -3.41
C LEU A 298 -10.04 -6.03 -2.57
N ARG A 299 -9.00 -5.50 -1.93
CA ARG A 299 -8.18 -6.19 -0.95
C ARG A 299 -7.58 -5.16 0.00
N PHE A 300 -7.23 -5.63 1.19
CA PHE A 300 -6.47 -4.86 2.17
C PHE A 300 -5.34 -5.73 2.69
N VAL A 301 -4.10 -5.25 2.63
CA VAL A 301 -2.92 -5.98 3.10
C VAL A 301 -2.28 -5.26 4.28
N GLN A 302 -2.04 -6.00 5.37
CA GLN A 302 -1.25 -5.56 6.52
C GLN A 302 -0.24 -6.62 6.92
N LEU A 303 0.78 -6.22 7.67
CA LEU A 303 1.88 -7.09 8.06
C LEU A 303 1.94 -7.23 9.57
N GLY A 304 1.88 -8.48 10.03
CA GLY A 304 1.97 -8.84 11.44
C GLY A 304 3.40 -9.16 11.84
N PHE A 305 3.83 -8.63 12.98
CA PHE A 305 5.16 -8.83 13.57
C PHE A 305 5.03 -9.47 14.95
N ASP A 306 5.41 -10.73 15.06
CA ASP A 306 5.52 -11.44 16.33
C ASP A 306 6.81 -11.02 17.02
N ALA A 307 6.72 -10.46 18.23
CA ALA A 307 7.88 -10.00 18.98
C ALA A 307 7.78 -10.37 20.47
N VAL A 308 8.93 -10.72 21.07
CA VAL A 308 9.03 -10.90 22.52
C VAL A 308 9.00 -9.55 23.24
N ASP A 309 9.63 -8.54 22.64
CA ASP A 309 9.71 -7.16 23.12
C ASP A 309 9.03 -6.27 22.07
N VAL A 310 7.70 -6.30 22.09
CA VAL A 310 6.85 -5.50 21.20
C VAL A 310 7.21 -4.01 21.27
N PRO A 311 7.39 -3.38 22.45
CA PRO A 311 7.79 -1.98 22.51
C PRO A 311 9.09 -1.65 21.76
N ALA A 312 10.14 -2.46 21.91
CA ALA A 312 11.42 -2.22 21.24
C ALA A 312 11.33 -2.42 19.72
N VAL A 313 10.70 -3.50 19.27
CA VAL A 313 10.50 -3.78 17.84
C VAL A 313 9.64 -2.68 17.21
N ARG A 314 8.51 -2.32 17.82
CA ARG A 314 7.64 -1.24 17.33
C ARG A 314 8.38 0.09 17.23
N ALA A 315 9.14 0.48 18.25
CA ALA A 315 9.91 1.73 18.24
C ALA A 315 10.91 1.80 17.07
N PHE A 316 11.57 0.68 16.76
CA PHE A 316 12.46 0.59 15.59
C PHE A 316 11.70 0.83 14.27
N TRP A 317 10.60 0.10 14.04
CA TRP A 317 9.84 0.21 12.80
C TRP A 317 9.16 1.56 12.64
N THR A 318 8.63 2.14 13.72
CA THR A 318 8.10 3.50 13.75
C THR A 318 9.16 4.52 13.32
N ALA A 319 10.37 4.44 13.89
CA ALA A 319 11.45 5.38 13.59
C ALA A 319 11.97 5.24 12.16
N LEU A 320 12.23 4.00 11.70
CA LEU A 320 12.73 3.73 10.36
C LEU A 320 11.74 4.22 9.29
N LEU A 321 10.46 3.85 9.40
CA LEU A 321 9.45 4.15 8.40
C LEU A 321 8.87 5.57 8.54
N GLY A 322 9.10 6.24 9.68
CA GLY A 322 8.46 7.51 10.00
C GLY A 322 6.94 7.36 10.15
N TYR A 323 6.51 6.23 10.72
CA TYR A 323 5.11 5.90 10.92
C TYR A 323 4.55 6.55 12.19
N GLU A 324 3.23 6.64 12.27
CA GLU A 324 2.50 7.05 13.46
C GLU A 324 1.92 5.84 14.18
N HIS A 325 1.71 5.95 15.49
CA HIS A 325 0.96 4.95 16.25
C HIS A 325 -0.53 5.11 15.97
N ASP A 326 -1.25 3.99 15.93
CA ASP A 326 -2.72 4.04 15.98
C ASP A 326 -3.19 4.77 17.25
N PRO A 327 -4.14 5.72 17.13
CA PRO A 327 -4.64 6.47 18.29
C PRO A 327 -5.38 5.59 19.30
N ARG A 328 -5.86 4.40 18.90
CA ARG A 328 -6.54 3.44 19.77
C ARG A 328 -5.51 2.71 20.62
N GLN A 329 -5.43 3.06 21.91
CA GLN A 329 -4.37 2.61 22.82
C GLN A 329 -4.29 1.08 23.04
N PHE A 330 -5.36 0.34 22.73
CA PHE A 330 -5.39 -1.11 22.82
C PHE A 330 -4.77 -1.80 21.60
N LEU A 331 -4.49 -1.05 20.53
CA LEU A 331 -3.81 -1.57 19.34
C LEU A 331 -2.30 -1.35 19.41
N SER A 332 -1.60 -2.31 18.83
CA SER A 332 -0.16 -2.24 18.66
C SER A 332 0.25 -1.48 17.40
N ASP A 333 -0.70 -1.23 16.52
CA ASP A 333 -0.53 -0.89 15.12
C ASP A 333 0.22 0.43 14.92
N ILE A 334 0.96 0.48 13.82
CA ILE A 334 1.58 1.70 13.30
C ILE A 334 1.25 1.82 11.82
N TYR A 335 1.11 3.05 11.34
CA TYR A 335 0.67 3.33 9.98
C TYR A 335 1.46 4.47 9.35
N ASP A 336 1.59 4.43 8.02
CA ASP A 336 2.09 5.56 7.23
C ASP A 336 1.14 6.76 7.41
N PRO A 337 1.60 7.93 7.91
CA PRO A 337 0.77 9.12 8.09
C PRO A 337 0.00 9.54 6.84
N ARG A 338 0.50 9.20 5.65
CA ARG A 338 -0.16 9.45 4.35
C ARG A 338 -0.99 8.27 3.85
N ARG A 339 -0.97 7.13 4.54
CA ARG A 339 -1.67 5.88 4.20
C ARG A 339 -1.37 5.43 2.76
N LEU A 340 -0.09 5.44 2.40
CA LEU A 340 0.41 5.03 1.08
C LEU A 340 1.16 3.69 1.12
N ASN A 341 1.39 3.17 2.32
CA ASN A 341 2.17 1.98 2.62
C ASN A 341 1.42 1.16 3.70
N PRO A 342 1.73 -0.14 3.85
CA PRO A 342 0.93 -1.07 4.66
C PRO A 342 0.93 -0.70 6.14
N VAL A 343 -0.14 -1.07 6.84
CA VAL A 343 -0.17 -1.06 8.31
C VAL A 343 0.72 -2.19 8.83
N LEU A 344 1.50 -1.90 9.88
CA LEU A 344 2.20 -2.93 10.64
C LEU A 344 1.53 -3.08 12.00
N PHE A 345 1.27 -4.31 12.44
CA PHE A 345 0.81 -4.61 13.79
C PHE A 345 1.77 -5.57 14.47
N PHE A 346 1.79 -5.56 15.81
CA PHE A 346 2.75 -6.31 16.61
C PHE A 346 2.05 -7.19 17.63
N GLN A 347 2.32 -8.49 17.56
CA GLN A 347 1.75 -9.48 18.45
C GLN A 347 2.80 -9.95 19.45
N GLN A 348 2.34 -10.24 20.67
CA GLN A 348 3.22 -10.77 21.70
C GLN A 348 3.56 -12.23 21.39
N LEU A 349 4.84 -12.48 21.15
CA LEU A 349 5.39 -13.83 21.06
C LEU A 349 5.71 -14.36 22.46
N ASP A 350 5.38 -15.62 22.73
CA ASP A 350 5.69 -16.26 24.01
C ASP A 350 7.21 -16.39 24.19
N PRO A 351 7.82 -15.80 25.24
CA PRO A 351 9.25 -15.94 25.54
C PRO A 351 9.74 -17.39 25.67
N ALA A 352 8.86 -18.37 25.88
CA ALA A 352 9.20 -19.79 25.91
C ALA A 352 9.42 -20.42 24.51
N ASP A 353 9.05 -19.73 23.43
CA ASP A 353 9.23 -20.18 22.04
C ASP A 353 10.67 -19.91 21.54
N GLU A 354 11.67 -20.40 22.28
CA GLU A 354 13.10 -20.18 22.01
C GLU A 354 13.52 -20.44 20.55
N PRO A 355 13.06 -21.50 19.86
CA PRO A 355 13.42 -21.73 18.46
C PRO A 355 12.98 -20.57 17.56
N ARG A 356 11.79 -20.02 17.78
CA ARG A 356 11.25 -18.91 16.99
C ARG A 356 11.90 -17.56 17.31
N HIS A 357 12.60 -17.42 18.43
CA HIS A 357 13.33 -16.18 18.77
C HIS A 357 14.67 -16.04 18.07
N HIS A 358 15.34 -17.15 17.78
CA HIS A 358 16.73 -17.14 17.35
C HIS A 358 16.94 -17.40 15.86
N HIS A 359 15.89 -17.83 15.13
CA HIS A 359 16.01 -18.05 13.70
C HIS A 359 15.84 -16.76 12.90
N ARG A 360 16.45 -16.73 11.71
CA ARG A 360 16.24 -15.68 10.71
C ARG A 360 14.88 -15.90 10.03
N ASN A 361 14.12 -14.83 9.79
CA ASN A 361 12.89 -14.93 8.99
C ASN A 361 13.21 -15.18 7.51
N ARG A 362 12.24 -15.77 6.82
CA ARG A 362 12.17 -15.81 5.35
C ARG A 362 11.43 -14.61 4.76
N LEU A 363 10.62 -13.94 5.59
CA LEU A 363 9.97 -12.68 5.23
C LEU A 363 10.81 -11.52 5.78
N HIS A 364 11.11 -10.56 4.93
CA HIS A 364 11.75 -9.29 5.30
C HIS A 364 11.29 -8.17 4.38
N LEU A 365 11.55 -6.93 4.79
CA LEU A 365 11.06 -5.75 4.08
C LEU A 365 12.15 -5.10 3.23
N GLU A 366 11.73 -4.39 2.19
CA GLU A 366 12.54 -3.37 1.57
C GLU A 366 11.87 -2.02 1.68
N LEU A 367 12.66 -1.00 1.95
CA LEU A 367 12.25 0.38 2.02
C LEU A 367 12.92 1.14 0.89
N ALA A 368 12.18 1.34 -0.21
CA ALA A 368 12.61 2.20 -1.30
C ALA A 368 12.39 3.66 -0.93
N VAL A 369 13.45 4.48 -0.98
CA VAL A 369 13.42 5.91 -0.65
C VAL A 369 14.25 6.72 -1.65
N PRO A 370 14.01 8.04 -1.75
CA PRO A 370 14.93 8.93 -2.45
C PRO A 370 16.37 8.80 -1.92
N GLN A 371 17.36 8.96 -2.81
CA GLN A 371 18.78 8.79 -2.48
C GLN A 371 19.24 9.64 -1.29
N ASP A 372 18.75 10.88 -1.18
CA ASP A 372 19.05 11.81 -0.10
C ASP A 372 18.39 11.43 1.24
N GLN A 373 17.44 10.50 1.24
CA GLN A 373 16.77 9.99 2.43
C GLN A 373 17.39 8.70 2.98
N ALA A 374 18.21 7.97 2.20
CA ALA A 374 18.76 6.69 2.64
C ALA A 374 19.61 6.80 3.93
N GLN A 375 20.53 7.77 3.98
CA GLN A 375 21.40 7.97 5.14
C GLN A 375 20.64 8.45 6.40
N PRO A 376 19.74 9.47 6.32
CA PRO A 376 18.87 9.81 7.44
C PRO A 376 18.07 8.63 8.00
N ARG A 377 17.52 7.78 7.13
CA ARG A 377 16.74 6.59 7.52
C ARG A 377 17.60 5.57 8.28
N LEU A 378 18.82 5.36 7.81
CA LEU A 378 19.79 4.50 8.50
C LEU A 378 20.11 5.02 9.91
N GLU A 379 20.35 6.32 10.05
CA GLU A 379 20.72 6.94 11.33
C GLU A 379 19.60 6.83 12.38
N VAL A 380 18.35 7.13 12.00
CA VAL A 380 17.20 7.01 12.92
C VAL A 380 16.94 5.56 13.33
N ALA A 381 17.12 4.61 12.41
CA ALA A 381 16.93 3.19 12.68
C ALA A 381 17.99 2.65 13.65
N LEU A 382 19.25 3.04 13.48
CA LEU A 382 20.34 2.70 14.42
C LEU A 382 20.11 3.33 15.80
N ALA A 383 19.66 4.59 15.85
CA ALA A 383 19.33 5.25 17.10
C ALA A 383 18.16 4.58 17.83
N ALA A 384 17.23 3.95 17.10
CA ALA A 384 16.11 3.18 17.62
C ALA A 384 16.46 1.72 17.99
N GLY A 385 17.76 1.39 18.10
CA GLY A 385 18.22 0.06 18.53
C GLY A 385 18.45 -0.95 17.40
N GLY A 386 18.36 -0.50 16.15
CA GLY A 386 18.71 -1.30 14.98
C GLY A 386 20.18 -1.66 14.91
N ARG A 387 20.50 -2.72 14.17
CA ARG A 387 21.88 -3.18 13.91
C ARG A 387 22.13 -3.29 12.42
N LEU A 388 23.29 -2.84 11.97
CA LEU A 388 23.70 -2.98 10.58
C LEU A 388 24.16 -4.42 10.30
N ILE A 389 23.56 -5.07 9.32
CA ILE A 389 23.97 -6.39 8.79
C ILE A 389 24.95 -6.19 7.64
N SER A 390 24.63 -5.27 6.73
CA SER A 390 25.46 -4.85 5.60
C SER A 390 25.18 -3.39 5.28
N ASN A 391 25.89 -2.76 4.32
CA ASN A 391 25.82 -1.32 4.04
C ASN A 391 24.41 -0.73 3.95
N HIS A 392 23.44 -1.50 3.46
CA HIS A 392 22.05 -1.07 3.28
C HIS A 392 21.04 -2.00 3.94
N GLN A 393 21.47 -2.95 4.76
CA GLN A 393 20.60 -3.91 5.42
C GLN A 393 20.69 -3.81 6.93
N LEU A 394 19.54 -3.68 7.57
CA LEU A 394 19.37 -3.54 9.00
C LEU A 394 18.63 -4.74 9.57
N ALA A 395 18.92 -5.04 10.83
CA ALA A 395 18.09 -5.86 11.69
C ALA A 395 17.47 -4.97 12.77
N ASP A 396 16.18 -5.20 13.05
CA ASP A 396 15.55 -4.68 14.24
C ASP A 396 16.15 -5.33 15.53
N PRO A 397 15.73 -4.91 16.74
CA PRO A 397 16.26 -5.48 17.98
C PRO A 397 16.17 -7.01 18.06
N GLN A 398 15.20 -7.63 17.41
CA GLN A 398 14.96 -9.08 17.39
C GLN A 398 15.35 -9.77 16.08
N GLY A 399 16.12 -9.08 15.22
CA GLY A 399 16.70 -9.66 14.02
C GLY A 399 15.73 -9.80 12.84
N ASN A 400 14.58 -9.13 12.85
CA ASN A 400 13.78 -9.00 11.62
C ASN A 400 14.52 -8.03 10.68
N GLU A 401 14.62 -8.39 9.41
CA GLU A 401 15.50 -7.69 8.46
C GLU A 401 14.74 -6.66 7.61
N VAL A 402 15.45 -5.61 7.21
CA VAL A 402 14.99 -4.63 6.23
C VAL A 402 16.16 -4.08 5.42
N ALA A 403 15.98 -3.99 4.10
CA ALA A 403 16.95 -3.32 3.23
C ALA A 403 16.46 -1.94 2.82
N ILE A 404 17.31 -0.92 2.90
CA ILE A 404 17.06 0.41 2.33
C ILE A 404 17.51 0.39 0.87
N ILE A 405 16.61 0.68 -0.05
CA ILE A 405 16.87 0.64 -1.49
C ILE A 405 16.74 2.06 -2.06
N THR A 406 17.62 2.38 -3.00
CA THR A 406 17.59 3.61 -3.79
C THR A 406 17.77 3.25 -5.26
N ASP A 407 17.09 3.96 -6.15
CA ASP A 407 17.07 3.65 -7.59
C ASP A 407 18.13 4.43 -8.40
N LEU A 408 19.19 4.91 -7.74
CA LEU A 408 20.20 5.83 -8.28
C LEU A 408 21.65 5.40 -8.05
#